data_AF-A0A2E6YRD8-F1
#
_entry.id   AF-A0A2E6YRD8-F1
#
_cell.length_a   1.000
_cell.length_b   1.000
_cell.length_c   1.000
_cell.angle_alpha   90.00
_cell.angle_beta   90.00
_cell.angle_gamma   90.00
#
_symmetry.space_group_name_H-M   'P 1'
#
loop_
_entity.id
_entity.type
_entity.pdbx_description
1 polymer ?
#
loop_
_entity_poly.entity_id
_entity_poly.type
_entity_poly.pdbx_seq_one_letter_code
_entity_poly.pdbx_strand_id
1 'polypeptide(L)'
;MLGGDRSEVASLLTKFSAELEADISASERALIERDAETLRKIAHRVKGTSANLQAVMLSAAARELEQACLEASDTVWAVKQAVLAEQVQRVRDDIATWIASS
;
A
#
# COMPACT_ATOMS: atom_id res chain seq x y z
N MET A 1 -17.41 6.67 -2.17
CA MET A 1 -18.47 6.41 -3.17
C MET A 1 -17.91 6.82 -4.53
N LEU A 2 -17.58 5.86 -5.38
CA LEU A 2 -17.22 6.14 -6.76
C LEU A 2 -18.53 6.22 -7.54
N GLY A 3 -18.96 7.44 -7.91
CA GLY A 3 -20.19 7.70 -8.66
C GLY A 3 -20.01 7.68 -10.17
N GLY A 4 -18.92 7.09 -10.66
CA GLY A 4 -18.64 6.90 -12.09
C GLY A 4 -19.24 5.60 -12.62
N ASP A 5 -19.27 5.43 -13.94
CA ASP A 5 -19.66 4.15 -14.51
C ASP A 5 -18.63 3.05 -14.14
N ARG A 6 -19.01 1.78 -14.27
CA ARG A 6 -18.16 0.65 -13.85
C ARG A 6 -16.79 0.64 -14.54
N SER A 7 -16.70 1.15 -15.77
CA SER A 7 -15.45 1.22 -16.54
C SER A 7 -14.50 2.31 -15.99
N GLU A 8 -15.04 3.45 -15.56
CA GLU A 8 -14.25 4.50 -14.89
C GLU A 8 -13.69 4.01 -13.55
N VAL A 9 -14.53 3.31 -12.77
CA VAL A 9 -14.10 2.68 -11.52
C VAL A 9 -13.01 1.64 -11.76
N ALA A 10 -13.16 0.77 -12.77
CA ALA A 10 -12.14 -0.22 -13.12
C ALA A 10 -10.82 0.43 -13.53
N SER A 11 -10.86 1.53 -14.28
CA SER A 11 -9.65 2.29 -14.66
C SER A 11 -8.92 2.86 -13.43
N LEU A 12 -9.67 3.44 -12.49
CA LEU A 12 -9.10 3.98 -11.25
C LEU A 12 -8.48 2.88 -10.37
N LEU A 13 -9.18 1.76 -10.19
CA LEU A 13 -8.68 0.64 -9.40
C LEU A 13 -7.46 -0.02 -10.06
N THR A 14 -7.39 -0.06 -11.39
CA THR A 14 -6.22 -0.56 -12.13
C THR A 14 -5.00 0.32 -11.87
N LYS A 15 -5.15 1.65 -11.97
CA LYS A 15 -4.07 2.60 -11.67
C LYS A 15 -3.60 2.49 -10.22
N PHE A 16 -4.55 2.42 -9.29
CA PHE A 16 -4.24 2.25 -7.87
C PHE A 16 -3.49 0.94 -7.60
N SER A 17 -3.90 -0.18 -8.20
CA SER A 17 -3.19 -1.47 -8.09
C SER A 17 -1.74 -1.39 -8.58
N ALA A 18 -1.50 -0.70 -9.71
CA ALA A 18 -0.16 -0.48 -10.25
C ALA A 18 0.70 0.44 -9.35
N GLU A 19 0.10 1.49 -8.79
CA GLU A 19 0.79 2.37 -7.82
C GLU A 19 1.19 1.61 -6.55
N LEU A 20 0.31 0.74 -6.02
CA LEU A 20 0.63 -0.09 -4.86
C LEU A 20 1.80 -1.04 -5.13
N GLU A 21 1.85 -1.66 -6.31
CA GLU A 21 2.97 -2.53 -6.71
C GLU A 21 4.30 -1.77 -6.80
N ALA A 22 4.28 -0.56 -7.37
CA ALA A 22 5.44 0.32 -7.42
C ALA A 22 5.89 0.75 -6.01
N ASP A 23 4.94 1.06 -5.13
CA ASP A 23 5.20 1.44 -3.74
C ASP A 23 5.84 0.30 -2.94
N ILE A 24 5.36 -0.94 -3.09
CA ILE A 24 5.98 -2.10 -2.44
C ILE A 24 7.39 -2.34 -2.96
N SER A 25 7.58 -2.36 -4.28
CA SER A 25 8.92 -2.52 -4.88
C SER A 25 9.90 -1.44 -4.41
N ALA A 26 9.44 -0.19 -4.27
CA ALA A 26 10.25 0.90 -3.73
C ALA A 26 10.54 0.74 -2.24
N SER A 27 9.56 0.24 -1.45
CA SER A 27 9.74 0.00 -0.01
C SER A 27 10.77 -1.10 0.28
N GLU A 28 10.81 -2.14 -0.56
CA GLU A 28 11.80 -3.22 -0.47
C GLU A 28 13.21 -2.70 -0.73
N ARG A 29 13.38 -1.83 -1.73
CA ARG A 29 14.67 -1.16 -1.98
C ARG A 29 15.08 -0.27 -0.82
N ALA A 30 14.16 0.53 -0.27
CA ALA A 30 14.44 1.38 0.88
C ALA A 30 14.88 0.58 2.12
N LEU A 31 14.34 -0.63 2.33
CA LEU A 31 14.82 -1.53 3.38
C LEU A 31 16.26 -1.99 3.15
N ILE A 32 16.60 -2.41 1.92
CA ILE A 32 17.96 -2.86 1.57
C ILE A 32 18.97 -1.72 1.78
N GLU A 33 18.59 -0.51 1.38
CA GLU A 33 19.41 0.70 1.50
C GLU A 33 19.40 1.29 2.92
N ARG A 34 18.57 0.74 3.83
CA ARG A 34 18.33 1.24 5.19
C ARG A 34 17.89 2.71 5.21
N ASP A 35 17.16 3.14 4.19
CA ASP A 35 16.61 4.49 4.06
C ASP A 35 15.24 4.58 4.74
N ALA A 36 15.28 4.89 6.04
CA ALA A 36 14.09 5.08 6.87
C ALA A 36 13.19 6.22 6.37
N GLU A 37 13.76 7.28 5.79
CA GLU A 37 12.99 8.45 5.37
C GLU A 37 12.17 8.13 4.13
N THR A 38 12.78 7.48 3.14
CA THR A 38 12.08 7.01 1.94
C THR A 38 11.03 5.98 2.31
N LEU A 39 11.35 5.01 3.17
CA LEU A 39 10.40 4.00 3.63
C LEU A 39 9.18 4.63 4.33
N ARG A 40 9.42 5.62 5.21
CA ARG A 40 8.36 6.38 5.89
C ARG A 40 7.48 7.16 4.90
N LYS A 41 8.08 7.82 3.90
CA LYS A 41 7.33 8.58 2.89
C LYS A 41 6.43 7.67 2.04
N ILE A 42 6.92 6.48 1.68
CA ILE A 42 6.12 5.47 0.98
C ILE A 42 4.96 5.02 1.86
N ALA A 43 5.22 4.66 3.12
CA ALA A 43 4.19 4.25 4.08
C ALA A 43 3.12 5.35 4.28
N HIS A 44 3.54 6.62 4.38
CA HIS A 44 2.62 7.76 4.45
C HIS A 44 1.70 7.86 3.22
N ARG A 45 2.27 7.72 2.01
CA ARG A 45 1.51 7.75 0.76
C ARG A 45 0.50 6.62 0.72
N VAL A 46 0.93 5.38 0.95
CA VAL A 46 0.04 4.19 0.95
C VAL A 46 -1.07 4.33 1.97
N LYS A 47 -0.80 4.86 3.16
CA LYS A 47 -1.80 5.15 4.19
C LYS A 47 -2.89 6.09 3.67
N GLY A 48 -2.50 7.20 3.03
CA GLY A 48 -3.42 8.19 2.50
C GLY A 48 -4.27 7.68 1.34
N THR A 49 -3.65 6.99 0.37
CA THR A 49 -4.35 6.46 -0.80
C THR A 49 -5.31 5.32 -0.44
N SER A 50 -4.90 4.41 0.46
CA SER A 50 -5.75 3.31 0.94
C SER A 50 -6.94 3.78 1.79
N ALA A 51 -6.77 4.84 2.60
CA ALA A 51 -7.88 5.43 3.36
C ALA A 51 -8.98 5.99 2.44
N ASN A 52 -8.59 6.64 1.33
CA ASN A 52 -9.54 7.17 0.35
C ASN A 52 -10.41 6.08 -0.32
N LEU A 53 -9.88 4.86 -0.43
CA LEU A 53 -10.56 3.70 -1.00
C LEU A 53 -11.19 2.78 0.06
N GLN A 54 -11.19 3.19 1.33
CA GLN A 54 -11.69 2.40 2.47
C GLN A 54 -11.00 1.03 2.64
N ALA A 55 -9.76 0.90 2.17
CA ALA A 55 -8.92 -0.27 2.42
C ALA A 55 -8.31 -0.19 3.84
N VAL A 56 -9.16 -0.36 4.85
CA VAL A 56 -8.85 -0.09 6.27
C VAL A 56 -7.63 -0.86 6.76
N MET A 57 -7.54 -2.15 6.43
CA MET A 57 -6.43 -3.01 6.87
C MET A 57 -5.09 -2.58 6.25
N LEU A 58 -5.11 -2.19 4.97
CA LEU A 58 -3.93 -1.66 4.28
C LEU A 58 -3.50 -0.31 4.89
N SER A 59 -4.46 0.57 5.17
CA SER A 59 -4.18 1.86 5.80
C SER A 59 -3.58 1.69 7.20
N ALA A 60 -4.08 0.73 7.99
CA ALA A 60 -3.54 0.40 9.30
C ALA A 60 -2.10 -0.13 9.23
N ALA A 61 -1.81 -1.08 8.32
CA ALA A 61 -0.47 -1.61 8.11
C ALA A 61 0.52 -0.51 7.68
N ALA A 62 0.08 0.39 6.79
CA ALA A 62 0.89 1.52 6.34
C ALA A 62 1.20 2.51 7.48
N ARG A 63 0.21 2.79 8.34
CA ARG A 63 0.43 3.61 9.56
C ARG A 63 1.45 2.97 10.50
N GLU A 64 1.37 1.66 10.71
CA GLU A 64 2.32 0.97 11.59
C GLU A 64 3.75 0.98 11.05
N LEU A 65 3.93 0.81 9.74
CA LEU A 65 5.25 0.97 9.11
C LEU A 65 5.77 2.40 9.22
N GLU A 66 4.92 3.40 8.95
CA GLU A 66 5.27 4.81 9.07
C GLU A 66 5.77 5.15 10.48
N GLN A 67 5.07 4.66 11.51
CA GLN A 67 5.46 4.86 12.90
C GLN A 67 6.75 4.11 13.26
N ALA A 68 6.92 2.87 12.79
CA ALA A 68 8.14 2.10 13.03
C ALA A 68 9.39 2.81 12.48
N CYS A 69 9.29 3.49 11.33
CA CYS A 69 10.38 4.27 10.76
C CYS A 69 10.82 5.46 11.64
N LEU A 70 9.99 5.92 12.58
CA LEU A 70 10.30 7.02 13.49
C LEU A 70 10.82 6.53 14.85
N GLU A 71 10.33 5.37 15.30
CA GLU A 71 10.43 4.97 16.71
C GLU A 71 11.18 3.65 16.93
N ALA A 72 11.41 2.85 15.88
CA ALA A 72 11.91 1.48 15.99
C ALA A 72 13.19 1.22 15.16
N SER A 73 13.80 0.06 15.38
CA SER A 73 14.99 -0.39 14.64
C SER A 73 14.65 -0.93 13.25
N ASP A 74 15.69 -1.04 12.41
CA ASP A 74 15.65 -1.64 11.07
C ASP A 74 14.99 -3.02 11.01
N THR A 75 15.17 -3.84 12.05
CA THR A 75 14.57 -5.17 12.17
C THR A 75 13.04 -5.08 12.24
N VAL A 76 12.51 -4.09 12.95
CA VAL A 76 11.05 -3.86 13.05
C VAL A 76 10.49 -3.34 11.72
N TRP A 77 11.25 -2.53 10.99
CA TRP A 77 10.84 -2.03 9.67
C TRP A 77 10.61 -3.19 8.70
N ALA A 78 11.51 -4.17 8.66
CA ALA A 78 11.38 -5.35 7.80
C ALA A 78 10.10 -6.13 8.10
N VAL A 79 9.77 -6.34 9.38
CA VAL A 79 8.53 -7.02 9.79
C VAL A 79 7.30 -6.22 9.36
N LYS A 80 7.29 -4.91 9.62
CA LYS A 80 6.14 -4.06 9.26
C LYS A 80 5.96 -3.90 7.76
N GLN A 81 7.04 -3.86 7.00
CA GLN A 81 7.00 -3.82 5.54
C GLN A 81 6.47 -5.13 4.96
N ALA A 82 6.84 -6.28 5.52
CA ALA A 82 6.28 -7.57 5.09
C ALA A 82 4.75 -7.63 5.32
N VAL A 83 4.28 -7.14 6.47
CA VAL A 83 2.84 -7.03 6.76
C VAL A 83 2.15 -6.07 5.76
N LEU A 84 2.78 -4.94 5.45
CA LEU A 84 2.27 -4.01 4.44
C LEU A 84 2.16 -4.67 3.07
N ALA A 85 3.19 -5.39 2.63
CA ALA A 85 3.23 -6.09 1.34
C ALA A 85 2.11 -7.15 1.24
N GLU A 86 1.87 -7.91 2.31
CA GLU A 86 0.77 -8.87 2.37
C GLU A 86 -0.59 -8.18 2.21
N GLN A 87 -0.83 -7.06 2.90
CA GLN A 87 -2.09 -6.32 2.75
C GLN A 87 -2.24 -5.70 1.36
N VAL A 88 -1.16 -5.23 0.74
CA VAL A 88 -1.18 -4.78 -0.65
C VAL A 88 -1.58 -5.91 -1.58
N GLN A 89 -0.99 -7.09 -1.44
CA GLN A 89 -1.34 -8.22 -2.30
C GLN A 89 -2.82 -8.59 -2.19
N ARG A 90 -3.36 -8.67 -0.97
CA ARG A 90 -4.79 -8.94 -0.74
C ARG A 90 -5.70 -7.92 -1.46
N VAL A 91 -5.39 -6.62 -1.31
CA VAL A 91 -6.17 -5.56 -1.97
C VAL A 91 -6.06 -5.65 -3.49
N ARG A 92 -4.88 -5.98 -4.03
CA ARG A 92 -4.69 -6.16 -5.48
C ARG A 92 -5.48 -7.36 -6.01
N ASP A 93 -5.52 -8.46 -5.26
CA ASP A 93 -6.30 -9.66 -5.61
C ASP A 93 -7.81 -9.39 -5.59
N ASP A 94 -8.28 -8.64 -4.58
CA ASP A 94 -9.69 -8.20 -4.47
C ASP A 94 -10.08 -7.30 -5.64
N ILE A 95 -9.21 -6.35 -6.02
CA ILE A 95 -9.40 -5.48 -7.20
C ILE A 95 -9.47 -6.30 -8.48
N ALA A 96 -8.54 -7.24 -8.68
CA ALA A 96 -8.50 -8.09 -9.87
C ALA A 96 -9.77 -8.93 -9.99
N THR A 97 -10.23 -9.50 -8.87
CA THR A 97 -11.48 -10.27 -8.80
C THR A 97 -12.69 -9.41 -9.14
N TRP A 98 -12.77 -8.20 -8.58
CA TRP A 98 -13.86 -7.27 -8.86
C TRP A 98 -13.90 -6.87 -10.33
N ILE A 99 -12.75 -6.55 -10.93
CA ILE A 99 -12.64 -6.21 -12.36
C ILE A 99 -13.07 -7.39 -13.22
N ALA A 100 -12.60 -8.61 -12.95
CA ALA A 100 -12.92 -9.80 -13.74
C ALA A 100 -14.39 -10.25 -13.64
N SER A 101 -15.09 -9.86 -12.56
CA SER A 101 -16.53 -10.09 -12.39
C SER A 101 -17.43 -9.09 -13.15
N SER A 102 -16.83 -8.26 -14.02
CA SER A 102 -17.48 -7.22 -14.83
C SER A 102 -17.65 -7.67 -16.27
#